data_AF-A0A1F9MV03-F1
#
_entry.id   AF-A0A1F9MV03-F1
#
_cell.length_a   1.000
_cell.length_b   1.000
_cell.length_c   1.000
_cell.angle_alpha   90.00
_cell.angle_beta   90.00
_cell.angle_gamma   90.00
#
_symmetry.space_group_name_H-M   'P 1'
#
loop_
_entity.id
_entity.type
_entity.pdbx_description
1 polymer ?
#
loop_
_entity_poly.entity_id
_entity_poly.type
_entity_poly.pdbx_seq_one_letter_code
_entity_poly.pdbx_strand_id
1 'polypeptide(L)'
;MRNRPATLVSAATTTGPGGKEAKFYPYALVGITCLSLGLRLLGLNKGIWLDEFTTLDWVLSKDLASMFQKMRIDTWPPLYFVLLRAWSYLGRGEATFRLFSVIFGVGLVVIAMVWMKRYSYLSSILTGIILATLPVVMRFSQEIRGYALLLSATALAFYFASRLKAEPQKLIGYVGLTISLAVAVLTHMVGVMLIIPVWLFIVTMNSDWKRIELGKAFLTIAIPATLFIYFKYFFLYRSPSHDWWMPQVNLEMLWSIFRYVQDSSAGTWPVSLIKGENSALGVYLSHLAMLLCLILVFIFLAWGQWRRTLPFLLAAITYWGELLAYSVAVLPIIWDRTLLPGVVPLAGFVGLHVATLKRPALRTAYTVIIVLLSLALTTTWVTRKAWESQEQWGDVAKILAAQWRPQDLAILYPGFVRGPAQYYFPDMPPESIVEATRGGRREQVAAEIRRKIEAHKTAQLTNVFLIIRQDIPMMRDLTPYRHLIVDLKEQMPKTATLQLLLHFRSHNRIPRGLLATRQEILQWAAANFGPPLSFTVYGDLYWLRYGGTLPTD
;
A
#
# COMPACT_ATOMS: atom_id res chain seq x y z
N MET A 1 3.17 -16.25 68.15
CA MET A 1 4.10 -16.03 67.03
C MET A 1 3.33 -16.15 65.72
N ARG A 2 3.06 -15.02 65.04
CA ARG A 2 2.27 -14.95 63.81
C ARG A 2 3.21 -14.96 62.60
N ASN A 3 3.07 -15.96 61.73
CA ASN A 3 3.79 -16.08 60.46
C ASN A 3 3.39 -14.94 59.52
N ARG A 4 4.35 -14.08 59.17
CA ARG A 4 4.26 -13.14 58.04
C ARG A 4 4.62 -13.87 56.75
N PRO A 5 3.82 -13.80 55.68
CA PRO A 5 4.25 -14.30 54.37
C PRO A 5 5.28 -13.34 53.78
N ALA A 6 6.38 -13.92 53.31
CA ALA A 6 7.48 -13.23 52.66
C ALA A 6 6.99 -12.41 51.46
N THR A 7 7.17 -11.10 51.54
CA THR A 7 7.07 -10.16 50.42
C THR A 7 8.15 -10.51 49.40
N LEU A 8 7.77 -11.17 48.31
CA LEU A 8 8.58 -11.27 47.09
C LEU A 8 8.56 -9.92 46.36
N VAL A 9 9.31 -8.97 46.92
CA VAL A 9 9.89 -7.85 46.16
C VAL A 9 11.21 -8.37 45.59
N SER A 10 11.26 -8.55 44.27
CA SER A 10 12.46 -8.58 43.41
C SER A 10 12.23 -9.54 42.23
N ALA A 11 11.45 -9.09 41.25
CA ALA A 11 11.66 -9.55 39.89
C ALA A 11 12.83 -8.71 39.35
N ALA A 12 14.02 -9.29 39.44
CA ALA A 12 15.28 -8.72 39.05
C ALA A 12 15.20 -7.96 37.71
N THR A 13 15.41 -6.65 37.80
CA THR A 13 16.13 -5.86 36.81
C THR A 13 17.54 -6.43 36.65
N THR A 14 17.70 -7.54 35.93
CA THR A 14 19.00 -7.91 35.35
C THR A 14 19.17 -7.19 34.02
N THR A 15 19.34 -5.88 34.08
CA THR A 15 20.08 -5.14 33.07
C THR A 15 21.12 -4.36 33.83
N GLY A 16 22.32 -4.93 33.97
CA GLY A 16 23.46 -4.22 34.55
C GLY A 16 23.69 -2.90 33.81
N PRO A 17 24.14 -1.84 34.51
CA PRO A 17 24.51 -0.59 33.85
C PRO A 17 25.78 -0.84 33.02
N GLY A 18 25.71 -0.59 31.71
CA GLY A 18 26.90 -0.35 30.88
C GLY A 18 27.52 -1.52 30.09
N GLY A 19 26.74 -2.51 29.63
CA GLY A 19 27.24 -3.46 28.62
C GLY A 19 27.64 -2.77 27.30
N LYS A 20 28.57 -3.36 26.53
CA LYS A 20 28.99 -2.85 25.20
C LYS A 20 27.79 -2.49 24.31
N GLU A 21 26.75 -3.32 24.30
CA GLU A 21 25.52 -3.09 23.54
C GLU A 21 24.81 -1.76 23.88
N ALA A 22 24.77 -1.38 25.17
CA ALA A 22 24.16 -0.12 25.59
C ALA A 22 24.94 1.10 25.10
N LYS A 23 26.27 0.98 24.98
CA LYS A 23 27.14 2.03 24.42
C LYS A 23 26.98 2.18 22.91
N PHE A 24 26.80 1.06 22.18
CA PHE A 24 26.64 1.08 20.72
C PHE A 24 25.23 1.44 20.26
N TYR A 25 24.22 1.25 21.11
CA TYR A 25 22.83 1.43 20.73
C TYR A 25 22.46 2.81 20.17
N PRO A 26 22.91 3.96 20.73
CA PRO A 26 22.59 5.27 20.16
C PRO A 26 23.08 5.42 18.72
N TYR A 27 24.27 4.90 18.41
CA TYR A 27 24.82 4.90 17.05
C TYR A 27 24.01 4.00 16.11
N ALA A 28 23.57 2.83 16.58
CA ALA A 28 22.69 1.96 15.81
C ALA A 28 21.33 2.63 15.53
N LEU A 29 20.73 3.28 16.52
CA LEU A 29 19.49 4.04 16.37
C LEU A 29 19.63 5.16 15.33
N VAL A 30 20.67 5.98 15.45
CA VAL A 30 20.95 7.06 14.49
C VAL A 30 21.22 6.49 13.10
N GLY A 31 22.09 5.48 12.99
CA GLY A 31 22.43 4.85 11.71
C GLY A 31 21.23 4.25 10.99
N ILE A 32 20.38 3.51 11.71
CA ILE A 32 19.14 2.93 11.15
C ILE A 32 18.13 4.02 10.79
N THR A 33 18.04 5.10 11.57
CA THR A 33 17.16 6.23 11.27
C THR A 33 17.62 6.96 10.01
N CYS A 34 18.93 7.24 9.87
CA CYS A 34 19.52 7.83 8.68
C CYS A 34 19.36 6.93 7.45
N LEU A 35 19.56 5.61 7.60
CA LEU A 35 19.28 4.64 6.55
C LEU A 35 17.80 4.69 6.13
N SER A 36 16.88 4.65 7.10
CA SER A 36 15.44 4.70 6.85
C SER A 36 15.03 5.97 6.08
N LEU A 37 15.58 7.12 6.49
CA LEU A 37 15.38 8.40 5.83
C LEU A 37 15.95 8.38 4.41
N GLY A 38 17.23 8.04 4.25
CA GLY A 38 17.90 8.01 2.95
C GLY A 38 17.17 7.15 1.92
N LEU A 39 16.75 5.93 2.30
CA LEU A 39 15.99 5.04 1.42
C LEU A 39 14.63 5.63 1.01
N ARG A 40 13.94 6.33 1.92
CA ARG A 40 12.63 6.94 1.67
C ARG A 40 12.70 8.26 0.91
N LEU A 41 13.87 8.88 0.79
CA LEU A 41 14.07 10.09 -0.02
C LEU A 41 14.33 9.81 -1.51
N LEU A 42 14.59 8.54 -1.88
CA LEU A 42 14.84 8.16 -3.27
C LEU A 42 13.54 8.18 -4.10
N GLY A 43 13.58 8.77 -5.29
CA GLY A 43 12.47 8.73 -6.25
C GLY A 43 11.19 9.44 -5.81
N LEU A 44 11.29 10.48 -4.97
CA LEU A 44 10.11 11.24 -4.52
C LEU A 44 9.34 11.94 -5.65
N ASN A 45 9.94 12.14 -6.83
CA ASN A 45 9.30 12.72 -8.01
C ASN A 45 9.02 11.69 -9.12
N LYS A 46 8.78 10.42 -8.77
CA LYS A 46 8.48 9.35 -9.75
C LYS A 46 7.09 9.42 -10.39
N GLY A 47 6.35 10.51 -10.17
CA GLY A 47 4.99 10.67 -10.65
C GLY A 47 3.92 10.15 -9.69
N ILE A 48 2.75 10.79 -9.68
CA ILE A 48 1.57 10.43 -8.90
C ILE A 48 0.69 9.46 -9.67
N TRP A 49 0.05 8.56 -8.93
CA TRP A 49 -0.96 7.65 -9.45
C TRP A 49 -2.36 8.05 -8.98
N LEU A 50 -3.39 7.36 -9.46
CA LEU A 50 -4.79 7.72 -9.22
C LEU A 50 -5.10 8.02 -7.74
N ASP A 51 -4.73 7.15 -6.81
CA ASP A 51 -5.08 7.34 -5.38
C ASP A 51 -4.36 8.56 -4.77
N GLU A 52 -3.15 8.88 -5.24
CA GLU A 52 -2.41 10.09 -4.84
C GLU A 52 -3.04 11.35 -5.45
N PHE A 53 -3.45 11.30 -6.72
CA PHE A 53 -4.19 12.40 -7.35
C PHE A 53 -5.48 12.72 -6.58
N THR A 54 -6.28 11.70 -6.24
CA THR A 54 -7.51 11.88 -5.45
C THR A 54 -7.22 12.57 -4.11
N THR A 55 -6.08 12.26 -3.50
CA THR A 55 -5.64 12.93 -2.27
C THR A 55 -5.35 14.41 -2.50
N LEU A 56 -4.64 14.74 -3.57
CA LEU A 56 -4.34 16.12 -3.93
C LEU A 56 -5.61 16.90 -4.27
N ASP A 57 -6.55 16.31 -5.01
CA ASP A 57 -7.84 16.93 -5.36
C ASP A 57 -8.67 17.30 -4.11
N TRP A 58 -8.61 16.49 -3.05
CA TRP A 58 -9.22 16.82 -1.77
C TRP A 58 -8.47 17.93 -1.05
N VAL A 59 -7.17 17.74 -0.85
CA VAL A 59 -6.32 18.62 -0.04
C VAL A 59 -6.25 20.04 -0.62
N LEU A 60 -6.20 20.15 -1.95
CA LEU A 60 -6.11 21.42 -2.68
C LEU A 60 -7.48 22.06 -2.96
N SER A 61 -8.56 21.53 -2.40
CA SER A 61 -9.88 22.16 -2.49
C SER A 61 -9.90 23.55 -1.85
N LYS A 62 -10.74 24.45 -2.39
CA LYS A 62 -10.82 25.88 -1.99
C LYS A 62 -10.87 26.11 -0.47
N ASP A 63 -11.64 25.31 0.27
CA ASP A 63 -11.84 25.41 1.71
C ASP A 63 -12.02 24.01 2.33
N LEU A 64 -12.04 23.93 3.67
CA LEU A 64 -12.21 22.67 4.40
C LEU A 64 -13.59 22.04 4.19
N ALA A 65 -14.64 22.87 4.01
CA ALA A 65 -15.99 22.38 3.78
C ALA A 65 -16.08 21.60 2.46
N SER A 66 -15.50 22.15 1.40
CA SER A 66 -15.41 21.54 0.07
C SER A 66 -14.57 20.26 0.09
N MET A 67 -13.45 20.27 0.83
CA MET A 67 -12.65 19.07 1.05
C MET A 67 -13.48 17.98 1.72
N PHE A 68 -14.16 18.29 2.82
CA PHE A 68 -14.98 17.30 3.51
C PHE A 68 -16.15 16.81 2.65
N GLN A 69 -16.82 17.70 1.90
CA GLN A 69 -17.87 17.28 0.96
C GLN A 69 -17.36 16.24 -0.05
N LYS A 70 -16.19 16.46 -0.66
CA LYS A 70 -15.55 15.48 -1.56
C LYS A 70 -15.17 14.18 -0.85
N MET A 71 -14.72 14.26 0.40
CA MET A 71 -14.31 13.06 1.16
C MET A 71 -15.49 12.21 1.65
N ARG A 72 -16.65 12.81 1.93
CA ARG A 72 -17.85 12.09 2.42
C ARG A 72 -18.36 11.04 1.44
N ILE A 73 -18.04 11.16 0.15
CA ILE A 73 -18.43 10.19 -0.88
C ILE A 73 -17.40 9.07 -1.10
N ASP A 74 -16.29 9.06 -0.34
CA ASP A 74 -15.26 8.02 -0.37
C ASP A 74 -15.34 7.12 0.88
N THR A 75 -14.22 6.53 1.30
CA THR A 75 -14.09 5.49 2.34
C THR A 75 -13.09 5.87 3.44
N TRP A 76 -12.51 7.07 3.35
CA TRP A 76 -11.40 7.50 4.19
C TRP A 76 -11.82 8.49 5.28
N PRO A 77 -11.39 8.30 6.53
CA PRO A 77 -11.54 9.32 7.57
C PRO A 77 -10.53 10.46 7.38
N PRO A 78 -10.79 11.65 7.97
CA PRO A 78 -10.19 12.90 7.51
C PRO A 78 -8.79 13.24 8.05
N LEU A 79 -8.30 12.58 9.11
CA LEU A 79 -7.17 13.11 9.89
C LEU A 79 -5.91 13.32 9.04
N TYR A 80 -5.49 12.31 8.28
CA TYR A 80 -4.31 12.42 7.42
C TYR A 80 -4.42 13.58 6.43
N PHE A 81 -5.60 13.76 5.82
CA PHE A 81 -5.84 14.75 4.77
C PHE A 81 -5.91 16.16 5.33
N VAL A 82 -6.48 16.34 6.52
CA VAL A 82 -6.45 17.62 7.25
C VAL A 82 -5.01 18.02 7.57
N LEU A 83 -4.20 17.09 8.07
CA LEU A 83 -2.79 17.37 8.38
C LEU A 83 -1.97 17.62 7.11
N LEU A 84 -2.20 16.85 6.04
CA LEU A 84 -1.55 17.04 4.75
C LEU A 84 -1.92 18.40 4.11
N ARG A 85 -3.16 18.88 4.32
CA ARG A 85 -3.56 20.22 3.90
C ARG A 85 -2.79 21.30 4.65
N ALA A 86 -2.64 21.17 5.96
CA ALA A 86 -1.79 22.08 6.72
C ALA A 86 -0.33 22.03 6.22
N TRP A 87 0.17 20.85 5.88
CA TRP A 87 1.51 20.68 5.30
C TRP A 87 1.67 21.32 3.91
N SER A 88 0.60 21.35 3.10
CA SER A 88 0.60 21.91 1.75
C SER A 88 0.94 23.39 1.67
N TYR A 89 0.85 24.12 2.80
CA TYR A 89 1.29 25.51 2.89
C TYR A 89 2.82 25.66 2.80
N LEU A 90 3.59 24.59 3.03
CA LEU A 90 5.05 24.60 2.88
C LEU A 90 5.50 24.40 1.42
N GLY A 91 4.62 23.93 0.55
CA GLY A 91 4.89 23.71 -0.87
C GLY A 91 3.93 22.71 -1.50
N ARG A 92 3.84 22.76 -2.84
CA ARG A 92 2.87 21.98 -3.63
C ARG A 92 3.52 21.01 -4.63
N GLY A 93 4.82 20.76 -4.52
CA GLY A 93 5.50 19.75 -5.34
C GLY A 93 5.19 18.33 -4.87
N GLU A 94 5.27 17.35 -5.77
CA GLU A 94 5.05 15.93 -5.45
C GLU A 94 5.97 15.46 -4.31
N ALA A 95 7.26 15.79 -4.38
CA ALA A 95 8.21 15.49 -3.30
C ALA A 95 7.80 16.11 -1.97
N THR A 96 7.30 17.36 -1.96
CA THR A 96 6.85 18.02 -0.72
C THR A 96 5.69 17.26 -0.08
N PHE A 97 4.71 16.84 -0.86
CA PHE A 97 3.60 16.03 -0.35
C PHE A 97 4.05 14.65 0.15
N ARG A 98 4.98 14.00 -0.55
CA ARG A 98 5.53 12.71 -0.11
C ARG A 98 6.38 12.84 1.15
N LEU A 99 7.12 13.93 1.32
CA LEU A 99 7.92 14.19 2.53
C LEU A 99 7.07 14.15 3.81
N PHE A 100 5.82 14.59 3.74
CA PHE A 100 4.87 14.47 4.85
C PHE A 100 4.71 13.01 5.31
N SER A 101 4.45 12.10 4.36
CA SER A 101 4.36 10.67 4.65
C SER A 101 5.70 10.08 5.10
N VAL A 102 6.82 10.54 4.52
CA VAL A 102 8.17 10.07 4.88
C VAL A 102 8.48 10.34 6.34
N ILE A 103 8.09 11.48 6.89
CA ILE A 103 8.28 11.81 8.31
C ILE A 103 7.64 10.75 9.21
N PHE A 104 6.39 10.35 8.92
CA PHE A 104 5.75 9.26 9.65
C PHE A 104 6.41 7.91 9.36
N GLY A 105 6.81 7.64 8.12
CA GLY A 105 7.52 6.41 7.76
C GLY A 105 8.83 6.20 8.51
N VAL A 106 9.61 7.27 8.72
CA VAL A 106 10.83 7.27 9.54
C VAL A 106 10.47 7.23 11.04
N GLY A 107 9.44 7.98 11.44
CA GLY A 107 8.91 7.98 12.80
C GLY A 107 8.52 6.58 13.27
N LEU A 108 7.84 5.79 12.43
CA LEU A 108 7.51 4.38 12.65
C LEU A 108 8.75 3.58 13.09
N VAL A 109 9.87 3.72 12.37
CA VAL A 109 11.11 2.98 12.65
C VAL A 109 11.65 3.37 14.03
N VAL A 110 11.72 4.68 14.32
CA VAL A 110 12.20 5.20 15.61
C VAL A 110 11.31 4.71 16.76
N ILE A 111 9.98 4.84 16.62
CA ILE A 111 9.00 4.44 17.63
C ILE A 111 9.11 2.93 17.90
N ALA A 112 9.19 2.12 16.84
CA ALA A 112 9.34 0.67 16.98
C ALA A 112 10.66 0.30 17.67
N MET A 113 11.76 0.97 17.35
CA MET A 113 13.04 0.75 18.04
C MET A 113 12.94 1.10 19.52
N VAL A 114 12.38 2.26 19.87
CA VAL A 114 12.17 2.69 21.27
C VAL A 114 11.28 1.72 22.03
N TRP A 115 10.22 1.21 21.38
CA TRP A 115 9.34 0.20 21.95
C TRP A 115 10.09 -1.11 22.22
N MET A 116 10.77 -1.65 21.22
CA MET A 116 11.42 -2.96 21.31
C MET A 116 12.66 -2.96 22.21
N LYS A 117 13.31 -1.80 22.41
CA LYS A 117 14.45 -1.63 23.34
C LYS A 117 14.10 -2.08 24.75
N ARG A 118 12.83 -1.93 25.15
CA ARG A 118 12.32 -2.31 26.47
C ARG A 118 12.37 -3.83 26.72
N TYR A 119 12.51 -4.62 25.65
CA TYR A 119 12.60 -6.08 25.71
C TYR A 119 14.04 -6.56 25.46
N SER A 120 14.76 -5.95 24.50
CA SER A 120 16.17 -6.24 24.22
C SER A 120 16.75 -5.20 23.23
N TYR A 121 18.03 -4.84 23.41
CA TYR A 121 18.77 -4.01 22.44
C TYR A 121 18.83 -4.65 21.05
N LEU A 122 19.14 -5.95 20.99
CA LEU A 122 19.18 -6.70 19.72
C LEU A 122 17.79 -6.74 19.07
N SER A 123 16.73 -7.00 19.85
CA SER A 123 15.37 -6.96 19.32
C SER A 123 15.02 -5.61 18.71
N SER A 124 15.44 -4.51 19.36
CA SER A 124 15.24 -3.17 18.83
C SER A 124 15.96 -2.94 17.50
N ILE A 125 17.23 -3.32 17.43
CA ILE A 125 18.05 -3.15 16.21
C ILE A 125 17.45 -3.96 15.06
N LEU A 126 17.10 -5.24 15.30
CA LEU A 126 16.54 -6.10 14.27
C LEU A 126 15.16 -5.61 13.79
N THR A 127 14.26 -5.23 14.69
CA THR A 127 12.95 -4.68 14.31
C THR A 127 13.11 -3.37 13.53
N GLY A 128 14.05 -2.51 13.92
CA GLY A 128 14.38 -1.28 13.20
C GLY A 128 14.89 -1.56 11.78
N ILE A 129 15.85 -2.47 11.62
CA ILE A 129 16.39 -2.88 10.31
C ILE A 129 15.28 -3.44 9.40
N ILE A 130 14.43 -4.34 9.92
CA ILE A 130 13.31 -4.92 9.18
C ILE A 130 12.38 -3.81 8.68
N LEU A 131 11.88 -2.92 9.55
CA LEU A 131 10.93 -1.88 9.14
C LEU A 131 11.58 -0.78 8.27
N ALA A 132 12.88 -0.53 8.43
CA ALA A 132 13.61 0.43 7.61
C ALA A 132 13.74 -0.04 6.15
N THR A 133 13.89 -1.35 5.94
CA THR A 133 14.30 -1.95 4.64
C THR A 133 13.22 -2.81 3.97
N LEU A 134 12.09 -3.07 4.64
CA LEU A 134 11.00 -3.86 4.06
C LEU A 134 10.30 -3.08 2.93
N PRO A 135 10.28 -3.57 1.67
CA PRO A 135 9.81 -2.80 0.51
C PRO A 135 8.38 -2.28 0.62
N VAL A 136 7.47 -3.09 1.19
CA VAL A 136 6.08 -2.68 1.36
C VAL A 136 5.97 -1.49 2.32
N VAL A 137 6.76 -1.46 3.41
CA VAL A 137 6.79 -0.35 4.37
C VAL A 137 7.44 0.88 3.74
N MET A 138 8.52 0.72 2.97
CA MET A 138 9.17 1.84 2.25
C MET A 138 8.23 2.49 1.24
N ARG A 139 7.55 1.69 0.40
CA ARG A 139 6.56 2.19 -0.57
C ARG A 139 5.46 2.99 0.10
N PHE A 140 4.80 2.41 1.09
CA PHE A 140 3.68 3.08 1.77
C PHE A 140 4.13 4.21 2.71
N SER A 141 5.44 4.34 2.97
CA SER A 141 6.02 5.53 3.61
C SER A 141 6.19 6.70 2.64
N GLN A 142 6.20 6.47 1.33
CA GLN A 142 6.32 7.51 0.32
C GLN A 142 4.98 7.94 -0.28
N GLU A 143 3.98 7.05 -0.29
CA GLU A 143 2.69 7.39 -0.91
C GLU A 143 2.04 8.60 -0.23
N ILE A 144 1.44 9.50 -1.02
CA ILE A 144 0.62 10.64 -0.55
C ILE A 144 -0.73 10.10 -0.05
N ARG A 145 -0.69 9.23 0.96
CA ARG A 145 -1.79 8.47 1.55
C ARG A 145 -1.53 8.23 3.04
N GLY A 146 -2.60 7.90 3.79
CA GLY A 146 -2.55 7.77 5.26
C GLY A 146 -1.75 6.60 5.85
N TYR A 147 -1.17 5.72 5.04
CA TYR A 147 -0.60 4.46 5.53
C TYR A 147 0.60 4.65 6.48
N ALA A 148 1.48 5.60 6.20
CA ALA A 148 2.64 5.89 7.05
C ALA A 148 2.24 6.34 8.47
N LEU A 149 1.21 7.19 8.55
CA LEU A 149 0.64 7.66 9.81
C LEU A 149 -0.07 6.51 10.54
N LEU A 150 -0.84 5.68 9.83
CA LEU A 150 -1.48 4.49 10.40
C LEU A 150 -0.47 3.53 11.03
N LEU A 151 0.64 3.25 10.34
CA LEU A 151 1.69 2.38 10.87
C LEU A 151 2.38 2.99 12.08
N SER A 152 2.68 4.29 12.06
CA SER A 152 3.26 5.00 13.21
C SER A 152 2.33 4.95 14.43
N ALA A 153 1.03 5.18 14.23
CA ALA A 153 0.02 5.08 15.26
C ALA A 153 -0.12 3.64 15.78
N THR A 154 0.03 2.64 14.91
CA THR A 154 0.07 1.22 15.31
C THR A 154 1.27 0.95 16.24
N ALA A 155 2.47 1.40 15.88
CA ALA A 155 3.65 1.24 16.71
C ALA A 155 3.54 1.98 18.05
N LEU A 156 2.96 3.19 18.05
CA LEU A 156 2.66 3.93 19.29
C LEU A 156 1.63 3.20 20.16
N ALA A 157 0.58 2.62 19.57
CA ALA A 157 -0.42 1.86 20.31
C ALA A 157 0.23 0.69 21.06
N PHE A 158 1.09 -0.08 20.40
CA PHE A 158 1.82 -1.16 21.07
C PHE A 158 2.88 -0.65 22.07
N TYR A 159 3.56 0.47 21.78
CA TYR A 159 4.47 1.11 22.73
C TYR A 159 3.76 1.50 24.03
N PHE A 160 2.62 2.18 23.92
CA PHE A 160 1.81 2.60 25.06
C PHE A 160 1.10 1.44 25.73
N ALA A 161 0.70 0.39 25.01
CA ALA A 161 0.23 -0.86 25.59
C ALA A 161 1.29 -1.50 26.49
N SER A 162 2.55 -1.55 26.04
CA SER A 162 3.66 -2.00 26.88
C SER A 162 3.93 -1.05 28.05
N ARG A 163 3.66 0.26 27.93
CA ARG A 163 3.82 1.24 29.04
C ARG A 163 2.73 1.03 30.08
N LEU A 164 1.47 0.98 29.66
CA LEU A 164 0.30 0.67 30.49
C LEU A 164 0.55 -0.62 31.27
N LYS A 165 1.02 -1.68 30.59
CA LYS A 165 1.33 -2.95 31.26
C LYS A 165 2.42 -2.83 32.32
N ALA A 166 3.45 -2.03 32.07
CA ALA A 166 4.57 -1.87 32.99
C ALA A 166 4.25 -0.94 34.17
N GLU A 167 3.39 0.05 33.94
CA GLU A 167 3.07 1.12 34.87
C GLU A 167 1.54 1.37 34.89
N PRO A 168 0.72 0.38 35.28
CA PRO A 168 -0.74 0.43 35.14
C PRO A 168 -1.42 1.51 36.01
N GLN A 169 -0.69 2.07 36.98
CA GLN A 169 -1.12 3.22 37.79
C GLN A 169 -0.93 4.57 37.08
N LYS A 170 -0.10 4.65 36.04
CA LYS A 170 0.22 5.91 35.35
C LYS A 170 -0.75 6.15 34.19
N LEU A 171 -1.32 7.35 34.14
CA LEU A 171 -2.30 7.73 33.13
C LEU A 171 -1.72 7.74 31.70
N ILE A 172 -0.42 8.02 31.55
CA ILE A 172 0.26 8.14 30.25
C ILE A 172 0.10 6.90 29.37
N GLY A 173 0.05 5.69 29.96
CA GLY A 173 -0.18 4.45 29.24
C GLY A 173 -1.56 4.40 28.59
N TYR A 174 -2.60 4.75 29.36
CA TYR A 174 -4.00 4.75 28.88
C TYR A 174 -4.25 5.87 27.87
N VAL A 175 -3.82 7.09 28.17
CA VAL A 175 -4.01 8.25 27.27
C VAL A 175 -3.24 8.05 25.97
N GLY A 176 -1.97 7.65 26.05
CA GLY A 176 -1.17 7.37 24.87
C GLY A 176 -1.74 6.26 24.01
N LEU A 177 -2.23 5.17 24.62
CA LEU A 177 -2.90 4.09 23.89
C LEU A 177 -4.19 4.56 23.21
N THR A 178 -5.04 5.28 23.94
CA THR A 178 -6.30 5.84 23.43
C THR A 178 -6.07 6.76 22.23
N ILE A 179 -5.14 7.71 22.36
CA ILE A 179 -4.81 8.64 21.27
C ILE A 179 -4.25 7.88 20.07
N SER A 180 -3.37 6.89 20.28
CA SER A 180 -2.79 6.11 19.19
C SER A 180 -3.84 5.33 18.40
N LEU A 181 -4.77 4.66 19.10
CA LEU A 181 -5.87 3.94 18.46
C LEU A 181 -6.85 4.90 17.77
N ALA A 182 -7.14 6.05 18.38
CA ALA A 182 -7.98 7.09 17.77
C ALA A 182 -7.33 7.62 16.48
N VAL A 183 -6.04 7.95 16.49
CA VAL A 183 -5.29 8.39 15.30
C VAL A 183 -5.32 7.31 14.23
N ALA A 184 -5.15 6.03 14.58
CA ALA A 184 -5.24 4.93 13.63
C ALA A 184 -6.63 4.88 12.94
N VAL A 185 -7.71 4.91 13.73
CA VAL A 185 -9.09 4.93 13.23
C VAL A 185 -9.38 6.15 12.36
N LEU A 186 -8.95 7.34 12.80
CA LEU A 186 -9.16 8.60 12.08
C LEU A 186 -8.29 8.75 10.82
N THR A 187 -7.29 7.88 10.66
CA THR A 187 -6.43 7.81 9.47
C THR A 187 -6.97 6.81 8.46
N HIS A 188 -7.44 5.65 8.94
CA HIS A 188 -8.01 4.61 8.08
C HIS A 188 -8.98 3.75 8.89
N MET A 189 -10.13 3.40 8.30
CA MET A 189 -11.16 2.58 8.95
C MET A 189 -10.68 1.23 9.49
N VAL A 190 -9.69 0.58 8.86
CA VAL A 190 -9.11 -0.68 9.37
C VAL A 190 -8.38 -0.50 10.70
N GLY A 191 -8.05 0.73 11.10
CA GLY A 191 -7.45 1.03 12.39
C GLY A 191 -8.29 0.58 13.58
N VAL A 192 -9.62 0.42 13.42
CA VAL A 192 -10.48 -0.12 14.48
C VAL A 192 -10.13 -1.57 14.83
N MET A 193 -9.65 -2.34 13.85
CA MET A 193 -9.22 -3.73 14.03
C MET A 193 -7.93 -3.85 14.86
N LEU A 194 -7.31 -2.74 15.29
CA LEU A 194 -6.17 -2.77 16.22
C LEU A 194 -6.59 -2.89 17.68
N ILE A 195 -7.87 -2.64 18.00
CA ILE A 195 -8.35 -2.69 19.39
C ILE A 195 -8.15 -4.10 19.97
N ILE A 196 -8.65 -5.13 19.29
CA ILE A 196 -8.58 -6.52 19.78
C ILE A 196 -7.11 -7.02 19.85
N PRO A 197 -6.27 -6.88 18.80
CA PRO A 197 -4.87 -7.30 18.85
C PRO A 197 -4.05 -6.64 19.94
N VAL A 198 -4.24 -5.33 20.17
CA VAL A 198 -3.50 -4.60 21.20
C VAL A 198 -3.93 -5.03 22.60
N TRP A 199 -5.22 -5.25 22.83
CA TRP A 199 -5.70 -5.78 24.11
C TRP A 199 -5.30 -7.22 24.34
N LEU A 200 -5.35 -8.07 23.31
CA LEU A 200 -4.83 -9.44 23.35
C LEU A 200 -3.35 -9.45 23.72
N PHE A 201 -2.56 -8.54 23.14
CA PHE A 201 -1.15 -8.35 23.48
C PHE A 201 -0.96 -7.98 24.97
N ILE A 202 -1.75 -7.05 25.51
CA ILE A 202 -1.69 -6.64 26.93
C ILE A 202 -1.96 -7.85 27.85
N VAL A 203 -3.02 -8.61 27.57
CA VAL A 203 -3.47 -9.73 28.42
C VAL A 203 -2.49 -10.90 28.35
N THR A 204 -1.98 -11.24 27.16
CA THR A 204 -1.12 -12.42 26.94
C THR A 204 0.34 -12.20 27.34
N MET A 205 0.82 -10.96 27.42
CA MET A 205 2.17 -10.61 27.89
C MET A 205 2.36 -10.79 29.42
N ASN A 206 1.57 -11.67 30.05
CA ASN A 206 1.66 -12.13 31.44
C ASN A 206 1.04 -11.13 32.44
N SER A 207 -0.27 -11.22 32.64
CA SER A 207 -1.07 -10.19 33.33
C SER A 207 -1.56 -10.61 34.72
N ASP A 208 -1.01 -9.94 35.74
CA ASP A 208 -1.78 -9.45 36.89
C ASP A 208 -2.82 -8.42 36.36
N TRP A 209 -3.73 -8.84 35.48
CA TRP A 209 -4.72 -7.97 34.84
C TRP A 209 -5.57 -7.21 35.87
N LYS A 210 -5.67 -7.76 37.09
CA LYS A 210 -6.28 -7.14 38.27
C LYS A 210 -5.69 -5.77 38.64
N ARG A 211 -4.48 -5.43 38.18
CA ARG A 211 -3.86 -4.10 38.42
C ARG A 211 -4.29 -3.05 37.40
N ILE A 212 -4.93 -3.45 36.30
CA ILE A 212 -5.40 -2.52 35.27
C ILE A 212 -6.69 -1.87 35.77
N GLU A 213 -6.74 -0.54 35.71
CA GLU A 213 -7.92 0.21 36.09
C GLU A 213 -9.01 0.10 35.00
N LEU A 214 -10.07 -0.65 35.28
CA LEU A 214 -11.10 -1.00 34.29
C LEU A 214 -11.78 0.20 33.64
N GLY A 215 -12.04 1.27 34.39
CA GLY A 215 -12.65 2.49 33.83
C GLY A 215 -11.73 3.16 32.78
N LYS A 216 -10.43 3.28 33.09
CA LYS A 216 -9.46 3.84 32.15
C LYS A 216 -9.22 2.91 30.96
N ALA A 217 -9.20 1.60 31.20
CA ALA A 217 -9.13 0.58 30.15
C ALA A 217 -10.30 0.66 29.17
N PHE A 218 -11.53 0.81 29.70
CA PHE A 218 -12.72 0.97 28.88
C PHE A 218 -12.61 2.17 27.93
N LEU A 219 -12.07 3.30 28.38
CA LEU A 219 -11.89 4.48 27.53
C LEU A 219 -10.95 4.25 26.34
N THR A 220 -9.93 3.39 26.48
CA THR A 220 -9.02 3.07 25.36
C THR A 220 -9.70 2.26 24.25
N ILE A 221 -10.87 1.67 24.54
CA ILE A 221 -11.72 0.94 23.60
C ILE A 221 -12.85 1.85 23.11
N ALA A 222 -13.58 2.45 24.04
CA ALA A 222 -14.82 3.16 23.78
C ALA A 222 -14.61 4.38 22.88
N ILE A 223 -13.54 5.16 23.10
CA ILE A 223 -13.26 6.36 22.32
C ILE A 223 -12.96 6.01 20.84
N PRO A 224 -11.96 5.18 20.51
CA PRO A 224 -11.69 4.82 19.11
C PRO A 224 -12.87 4.09 18.45
N ALA A 225 -13.61 3.24 19.18
CA ALA A 225 -14.81 2.59 18.66
C ALA A 225 -15.92 3.62 18.32
N THR A 226 -16.14 4.61 19.18
CA THR A 226 -17.11 5.68 18.95
C THR A 226 -16.72 6.53 17.74
N LEU A 227 -15.43 6.87 17.60
CA LEU A 227 -14.93 7.58 16.42
C LEU A 227 -15.15 6.76 15.14
N PHE A 228 -14.88 5.45 15.17
CA PHE A 228 -15.15 4.58 14.03
C PHE A 228 -16.63 4.58 13.65
N ILE A 229 -17.53 4.41 14.63
CA ILE A 229 -18.98 4.44 14.42
C ILE A 229 -19.39 5.78 13.82
N TYR A 230 -18.93 6.89 14.40
CA TYR A 230 -19.23 8.24 13.91
C TYR A 230 -18.82 8.40 12.44
N PHE A 231 -17.57 8.10 12.09
CA PHE A 231 -17.12 8.31 10.73
C PHE A 231 -17.75 7.35 9.73
N LYS A 232 -17.94 6.08 10.10
CA LYS A 232 -18.55 5.08 9.23
C LYS A 232 -20.01 5.37 8.92
N TYR A 233 -20.80 5.79 9.92
CA TYR A 233 -22.25 5.89 9.78
C TYR A 233 -22.78 7.32 9.65
N PHE A 234 -22.05 8.33 10.12
CA PHE A 234 -22.51 9.72 10.12
C PHE A 234 -21.70 10.64 9.20
N PHE A 235 -20.42 10.35 8.97
CA PHE A 235 -19.60 11.14 8.05
C PHE A 235 -19.66 10.61 6.62
N LEU A 236 -19.42 9.31 6.41
CA LEU A 236 -19.43 8.71 5.08
C LEU A 236 -20.86 8.52 4.57
N TYR A 237 -21.16 9.15 3.43
CA TYR A 237 -22.48 9.16 2.80
C TYR A 237 -22.67 8.00 1.82
N ARG A 238 -21.61 7.60 1.11
CA ARG A 238 -21.69 6.59 0.06
C ARG A 238 -21.37 5.20 0.62
N SER A 239 -22.31 4.27 0.53
CA SER A 239 -22.01 2.85 0.76
C SER A 239 -21.13 2.32 -0.37
N PRO A 240 -19.99 1.65 -0.08
CA PRO A 240 -19.07 1.19 -1.10
C PRO A 240 -19.61 0.10 -2.04
N SER A 241 -20.79 -0.46 -1.76
CA SER A 241 -21.26 -1.73 -2.35
C SER A 241 -21.50 -1.70 -3.86
N HIS A 242 -21.80 -0.55 -4.47
CA HIS A 242 -22.18 -0.48 -5.90
C HIS A 242 -20.97 -0.43 -6.86
N ASP A 243 -19.79 0.02 -6.40
CA ASP A 243 -18.57 0.18 -7.23
C ASP A 243 -17.33 -0.48 -6.59
N TRP A 244 -17.54 -1.53 -5.79
CA TRP A 244 -16.44 -2.15 -5.03
C TRP A 244 -15.49 -2.94 -5.95
N TRP A 245 -14.28 -2.41 -6.13
CA TRP A 245 -13.30 -2.94 -7.08
C TRP A 245 -12.49 -4.13 -6.56
N MET A 246 -12.46 -4.37 -5.24
CA MET A 246 -11.62 -5.44 -4.68
C MET A 246 -12.25 -6.81 -4.94
N PRO A 247 -11.43 -7.81 -5.32
CA PRO A 247 -11.94 -9.14 -5.60
C PRO A 247 -12.27 -9.91 -4.33
N GLN A 248 -13.13 -10.92 -4.47
CA GLN A 248 -13.42 -11.89 -3.42
C GLN A 248 -12.14 -12.63 -3.02
N VAL A 249 -12.06 -13.01 -1.74
CA VAL A 249 -10.88 -13.70 -1.21
C VAL A 249 -10.74 -15.07 -1.86
N ASN A 250 -9.59 -15.33 -2.47
CA ASN A 250 -9.22 -16.64 -2.99
C ASN A 250 -7.71 -16.89 -2.84
N LEU A 251 -7.29 -18.14 -3.02
CA LEU A 251 -5.90 -18.56 -2.82
C LEU A 251 -4.93 -17.87 -3.78
N GLU A 252 -5.33 -17.64 -5.04
CA GLU A 252 -4.48 -16.96 -6.02
C GLU A 252 -4.20 -15.51 -5.62
N MET A 253 -5.22 -14.81 -5.13
CA MET A 253 -5.12 -13.45 -4.60
C MET A 253 -4.17 -13.42 -3.40
N LEU A 254 -4.38 -14.30 -2.41
CA LEU A 254 -3.53 -14.38 -1.22
C LEU A 254 -2.06 -14.66 -1.61
N TRP A 255 -1.84 -15.56 -2.57
CA TRP A 255 -0.52 -15.87 -3.09
C TRP A 255 0.11 -14.68 -3.83
N SER A 256 -0.67 -13.92 -4.59
CA SER A 256 -0.19 -12.71 -5.27
C SER A 256 0.25 -11.63 -4.28
N ILE A 257 -0.52 -11.46 -3.20
CA ILE A 257 -0.21 -10.51 -2.13
C ILE A 257 1.04 -10.94 -1.37
N PHE A 258 1.16 -12.23 -1.03
CA PHE A 258 2.34 -12.77 -0.37
C PHE A 258 3.62 -12.53 -1.19
N ARG A 259 3.59 -12.86 -2.50
CA ARG A 259 4.71 -12.58 -3.41
C ARG A 259 5.03 -11.09 -3.53
N TYR A 260 4.00 -10.25 -3.49
CA TYR A 260 4.17 -8.79 -3.52
C TYR A 260 4.85 -8.26 -2.25
N VAL A 261 4.40 -8.70 -1.06
CA VAL A 261 4.98 -8.28 0.22
C VAL A 261 6.44 -8.72 0.37
N GLN A 262 6.80 -9.89 -0.15
CA GLN A 262 8.16 -10.42 -0.13
C GLN A 262 9.06 -9.92 -1.27
N ASP A 263 8.50 -9.13 -2.20
CA ASP A 263 9.17 -8.70 -3.43
C ASP A 263 9.75 -9.84 -4.29
N SER A 264 9.25 -11.07 -4.10
CA SER A 264 9.70 -12.28 -4.82
C SER A 264 9.21 -12.35 -6.26
N SER A 265 8.52 -11.29 -6.71
CA SER A 265 7.98 -11.15 -8.06
C SER A 265 8.89 -10.32 -8.99
N ALA A 266 9.82 -9.54 -8.43
CA ALA A 266 10.87 -8.91 -9.21
C ALA A 266 11.91 -9.98 -9.53
N GLY A 267 12.28 -10.14 -10.80
CA GLY A 267 13.28 -11.13 -11.26
C GLY A 267 14.71 -10.96 -10.69
N THR A 268 14.86 -10.31 -9.54
CA THR A 268 16.10 -10.01 -8.82
C THR A 268 16.51 -11.11 -7.83
N TRP A 269 15.67 -12.13 -7.64
CA TRP A 269 16.12 -13.32 -6.92
C TRP A 269 17.14 -14.09 -7.78
N PRO A 270 18.26 -14.61 -7.25
CA PRO A 270 19.25 -15.34 -8.05
C PRO A 270 18.61 -16.44 -8.91
N VAL A 271 17.55 -17.06 -8.38
CA VAL A 271 16.81 -18.12 -9.07
C VAL A 271 15.98 -17.61 -10.26
N SER A 272 15.49 -16.36 -10.24
CA SER A 272 14.73 -15.80 -11.37
C SER A 272 15.60 -15.44 -12.56
N LEU A 273 16.87 -15.08 -12.35
CA LEU A 273 17.84 -14.93 -13.44
C LEU A 273 18.11 -16.28 -14.12
N ILE A 274 18.33 -17.32 -13.32
CA ILE A 274 18.57 -18.69 -13.81
C ILE A 274 17.33 -19.26 -14.52
N LYS A 275 16.11 -18.94 -14.06
CA LYS A 275 14.86 -19.31 -14.77
C LYS A 275 14.76 -18.72 -16.18
N GLY A 276 15.35 -17.55 -16.41
CA GLY A 276 15.35 -16.90 -17.73
C GLY A 276 16.20 -17.66 -18.74
N GLU A 277 17.31 -18.27 -18.30
CA GLU A 277 18.23 -19.02 -19.15
C GLU A 277 17.89 -20.52 -19.21
N ASN A 278 17.50 -21.13 -18.09
CA ASN A 278 17.11 -22.53 -18.00
C ASN A 278 15.89 -22.70 -17.09
N SER A 279 14.73 -22.87 -17.72
CA SER A 279 13.44 -22.94 -17.03
C SER A 279 13.35 -24.12 -16.06
N ALA A 280 13.87 -25.30 -16.43
CA ALA A 280 13.86 -26.49 -15.58
C ALA A 280 14.75 -26.31 -14.34
N LEU A 281 16.01 -25.92 -14.53
CA LEU A 281 16.96 -25.70 -13.43
C LEU A 281 16.48 -24.61 -12.47
N GLY A 282 15.97 -23.50 -13.01
CA GLY A 282 15.43 -22.41 -12.20
C GLY A 282 14.19 -22.83 -11.38
N VAL A 283 13.36 -23.74 -11.89
CA VAL A 283 12.25 -24.33 -11.12
C VAL A 283 12.77 -25.19 -9.96
N TYR A 284 13.71 -26.10 -10.21
CA TYR A 284 14.32 -26.92 -9.14
C TYR A 284 14.98 -26.07 -8.05
N LEU A 285 15.77 -25.07 -8.42
CA LEU A 285 16.40 -24.15 -7.48
C LEU A 285 15.37 -23.33 -6.67
N SER A 286 14.20 -23.04 -7.25
CA SER A 286 13.13 -22.34 -6.51
C SER A 286 12.52 -23.24 -5.44
N HIS A 287 12.26 -24.50 -5.77
CA HIS A 287 11.74 -25.47 -4.83
C HIS A 287 12.75 -25.76 -3.71
N LEU A 288 14.03 -25.90 -4.04
CA LEU A 288 15.10 -26.07 -3.07
C LEU A 288 15.20 -24.85 -2.14
N ALA A 289 15.21 -23.63 -2.69
CA ALA A 289 15.24 -22.40 -1.89
C ALA A 289 14.02 -22.30 -0.96
N MET A 290 12.82 -22.65 -1.45
CA MET A 290 11.61 -22.69 -0.63
C MET A 290 11.71 -23.73 0.49
N LEU A 291 12.20 -24.94 0.21
CA LEU A 291 12.41 -25.97 1.21
C LEU A 291 13.41 -25.52 2.29
N LEU A 292 14.54 -24.93 1.88
CA LEU A 292 15.53 -24.38 2.81
C LEU A 292 14.93 -23.26 3.66
N CYS A 293 14.16 -22.35 3.07
CA CYS A 293 13.43 -21.33 3.81
C CYS A 293 12.46 -21.94 4.83
N LEU A 294 11.72 -22.98 4.48
CA LEU A 294 10.81 -23.66 5.39
C LEU A 294 11.56 -24.33 6.55
N ILE A 295 12.69 -24.99 6.27
CA ILE A 295 13.56 -25.58 7.31
C ILE A 295 14.08 -24.48 8.24
N LEU A 296 14.55 -23.35 7.70
CA LEU A 296 15.00 -22.21 8.49
C LEU A 296 13.87 -21.61 9.33
N VAL A 297 12.64 -21.52 8.80
CA VAL A 297 11.49 -21.07 9.61
C VAL A 297 11.17 -22.09 10.70
N PHE A 298 11.22 -23.39 10.42
CA PHE A 298 10.97 -24.41 11.43
C PHE A 298 12.00 -24.35 12.59
N ILE A 299 13.30 -24.26 12.26
CA ILE A 299 14.35 -24.11 13.28
C ILE A 299 14.16 -22.82 14.07
N PHE A 300 13.76 -21.73 13.40
CA PHE A 300 13.50 -20.45 14.04
C PHE A 300 12.44 -20.60 15.12
N LEU A 301 11.29 -21.19 14.75
CA LEU A 301 10.13 -21.38 15.61
C LEU A 301 10.40 -22.39 16.75
N ALA A 302 11.13 -23.47 16.49
CA ALA A 302 11.34 -24.54 17.47
C ALA A 302 12.28 -24.14 18.64
N TRP A 303 13.19 -23.17 18.44
CA TRP A 303 14.21 -22.80 19.44
C TRP A 303 13.98 -21.47 20.18
N GLY A 304 12.91 -20.74 19.89
CA GLY A 304 12.62 -19.46 20.53
C GLY A 304 11.88 -19.53 21.86
N GLN A 305 11.87 -18.42 22.60
CA GLN A 305 11.13 -18.28 23.86
C GLN A 305 9.70 -17.81 23.62
N TRP A 306 8.81 -18.76 23.39
CA TRP A 306 7.40 -18.51 23.08
C TRP A 306 6.67 -17.67 24.13
N ARG A 307 6.90 -17.90 25.42
CA ARG A 307 6.23 -17.10 26.48
C ARG A 307 6.44 -15.58 26.34
N ARG A 308 7.59 -15.14 25.80
CA ARG A 308 7.91 -13.72 25.61
C ARG A 308 7.52 -13.18 24.24
N THR A 309 7.44 -14.05 23.23
CA THR A 309 7.29 -13.67 21.82
C THR A 309 5.89 -13.91 21.29
N LEU A 310 5.18 -14.91 21.81
CA LEU A 310 3.82 -15.27 21.44
C LEU A 310 2.83 -14.09 21.45
N PRO A 311 2.84 -13.17 22.43
CA PRO A 311 1.91 -12.02 22.41
C PRO A 311 2.01 -11.16 21.15
N PHE A 312 3.22 -10.98 20.62
CA PHE A 312 3.44 -10.24 19.38
C PHE A 312 2.91 -10.99 18.16
N LEU A 313 3.17 -12.30 18.09
CA LEU A 313 2.67 -13.13 16.99
C LEU A 313 1.15 -13.23 17.02
N LEU A 314 0.55 -13.43 18.20
CA LEU A 314 -0.90 -13.44 18.38
C LEU A 314 -1.51 -12.12 17.92
N ALA A 315 -0.94 -10.97 18.30
CA ALA A 315 -1.44 -9.69 17.84
C ALA A 315 -1.41 -9.56 16.31
N ALA A 316 -0.33 -9.99 15.65
CA ALA A 316 -0.24 -9.96 14.18
C ALA A 316 -1.28 -10.89 13.53
N ILE A 317 -1.38 -12.14 13.99
CA ILE A 317 -2.31 -13.15 13.45
C ILE A 317 -3.75 -12.74 13.70
N THR A 318 -4.08 -12.23 14.88
CA THR A 318 -5.43 -11.77 15.22
C THR A 318 -5.85 -10.60 14.33
N TYR A 319 -4.97 -9.62 14.10
CA TYR A 319 -5.25 -8.52 13.16
C TYR A 319 -5.59 -9.04 11.75
N TRP A 320 -4.77 -9.94 11.20
CA TRP A 320 -5.03 -10.51 9.87
C TRP A 320 -6.22 -11.46 9.84
N GLY A 321 -6.48 -12.18 10.93
CA GLY A 321 -7.65 -13.05 11.11
C GLY A 321 -8.95 -12.26 11.10
N GLU A 322 -9.00 -11.12 11.81
CA GLU A 322 -10.13 -10.18 11.76
C GLU A 322 -10.35 -9.62 10.36
N LEU A 323 -9.26 -9.20 9.69
CA LEU A 323 -9.32 -8.68 8.33
C LEU A 323 -9.85 -9.74 7.35
N LEU A 324 -9.42 -10.98 7.49
CA LEU A 324 -9.87 -12.12 6.69
C LEU A 324 -11.33 -12.45 6.96
N ALA A 325 -11.71 -12.56 8.23
CA ALA A 325 -13.08 -12.84 8.63
C ALA A 325 -14.04 -11.78 8.08
N TYR A 326 -13.70 -10.49 8.22
CA TYR A 326 -14.51 -9.41 7.67
C TYR A 326 -14.55 -9.44 6.14
N SER A 327 -13.42 -9.75 5.48
CA SER A 327 -13.34 -9.80 4.02
C SER A 327 -14.17 -10.91 3.40
N VAL A 328 -14.29 -12.05 4.09
CA VAL A 328 -15.10 -13.18 3.65
C VAL A 328 -16.58 -12.97 4.00
N ALA A 329 -16.87 -12.45 5.20
CA ALA A 329 -18.24 -12.38 5.71
C ALA A 329 -19.02 -11.12 5.31
N VAL A 330 -18.34 -10.00 5.08
CA VAL A 330 -19.01 -8.69 4.92
C VAL A 330 -18.65 -8.01 3.60
N LEU A 331 -17.38 -7.66 3.41
CA LEU A 331 -16.93 -6.93 2.23
C LEU A 331 -15.44 -7.19 1.98
N PRO A 332 -15.02 -7.62 0.78
CA PRO A 332 -13.63 -7.97 0.52
C PRO A 332 -12.70 -6.77 0.70
N ILE A 333 -11.90 -6.74 1.76
CA ILE A 333 -11.00 -5.62 2.07
C ILE A 333 -9.54 -6.05 2.21
N ILE A 334 -9.21 -7.33 2.00
CA ILE A 334 -7.82 -7.81 1.97
C ILE A 334 -7.11 -7.27 0.73
N TRP A 335 -6.07 -6.48 0.98
CA TRP A 335 -5.15 -6.00 -0.05
C TRP A 335 -3.78 -5.67 0.58
N ASP A 336 -2.78 -5.38 -0.24
CA ASP A 336 -1.39 -5.10 0.20
C ASP A 336 -1.32 -4.06 1.35
N ARG A 337 -2.12 -3.00 1.23
CA ARG A 337 -2.20 -1.87 2.16
C ARG A 337 -2.97 -2.13 3.45
N THR A 338 -3.99 -2.98 3.44
CA THR A 338 -4.81 -3.26 4.64
C THR A 338 -4.13 -4.26 5.57
N LEU A 339 -3.16 -5.01 5.07
CA LEU A 339 -2.32 -5.93 5.84
C LEU A 339 -1.25 -5.23 6.68
N LEU A 340 -0.94 -3.96 6.38
CA LEU A 340 0.20 -3.23 6.95
C LEU A 340 0.22 -3.19 8.48
N PRO A 341 -0.87 -2.92 9.22
CA PRO A 341 -0.79 -2.80 10.67
C PRO A 341 -0.29 -4.07 11.37
N GLY A 342 -0.63 -5.27 10.84
CA GLY A 342 -0.12 -6.54 11.36
C GLY A 342 1.39 -6.75 11.17
N VAL A 343 2.02 -6.04 10.24
CA VAL A 343 3.48 -6.09 10.02
C VAL A 343 4.26 -5.54 11.21
N VAL A 344 3.70 -4.56 11.93
CA VAL A 344 4.38 -3.92 13.09
C VAL A 344 4.63 -4.90 14.24
N PRO A 345 3.60 -5.58 14.81
CA PRO A 345 3.84 -6.59 15.82
C PRO A 345 4.57 -7.83 15.26
N LEU A 346 4.42 -8.17 13.97
CA LEU A 346 5.22 -9.24 13.36
C LEU A 346 6.73 -8.90 13.35
N ALA A 347 7.11 -7.68 12.99
CA ALA A 347 8.51 -7.26 13.03
C ALA A 347 9.07 -7.23 14.46
N GLY A 348 8.23 -6.87 15.44
CA GLY A 348 8.54 -7.02 16.87
C GLY A 348 8.74 -8.48 17.29
N PHE A 349 7.85 -9.38 16.85
CA PHE A 349 7.96 -10.82 17.06
C PHE A 349 9.29 -11.35 16.50
N VAL A 350 9.59 -11.09 15.23
CA VAL A 350 10.80 -11.61 14.58
C VAL A 350 12.06 -11.15 15.32
N GLY A 351 12.16 -9.84 15.60
CA GLY A 351 13.30 -9.28 16.32
C GLY A 351 13.47 -9.85 17.73
N LEU A 352 12.38 -9.98 18.48
CA LEU A 352 12.41 -10.50 19.85
C LEU A 352 12.68 -12.01 19.89
N HIS A 353 12.16 -12.74 18.92
CA HIS A 353 12.35 -14.19 18.83
C HIS A 353 13.81 -14.52 18.56
N VAL A 354 14.46 -13.84 17.60
CA VAL A 354 15.92 -13.96 17.41
C VAL A 354 16.67 -13.62 18.69
N ALA A 355 16.33 -12.49 19.34
CA ALA A 355 17.03 -12.05 20.54
C ALA A 355 16.91 -13.01 21.73
N THR A 356 15.86 -13.85 21.75
CA THR A 356 15.58 -14.81 22.83
C THR A 356 15.94 -16.26 22.47
N LEU A 357 16.49 -16.53 21.28
CA LEU A 357 16.98 -17.85 20.90
C LEU A 357 17.99 -18.36 21.93
N LYS A 358 17.78 -19.59 22.41
CA LYS A 358 18.61 -20.20 23.45
C LYS A 358 20.04 -20.46 23.00
N ARG A 359 20.25 -20.78 21.71
CA ARG A 359 21.57 -21.09 21.14
C ARG A 359 22.20 -19.83 20.53
N PRO A 360 23.39 -19.40 20.99
CA PRO A 360 24.03 -18.19 20.48
C PRO A 360 24.41 -18.30 19.00
N ALA A 361 24.82 -19.49 18.54
CA ALA A 361 25.12 -19.73 17.12
C ALA A 361 23.89 -19.50 16.22
N LEU A 362 22.71 -19.99 16.63
CA LEU A 362 21.46 -19.74 15.90
C LEU A 362 21.12 -18.25 15.93
N ARG A 363 21.24 -17.59 17.08
CA ARG A 363 21.01 -16.14 17.20
C ARG A 363 21.88 -15.34 16.24
N THR A 364 23.17 -15.65 16.15
CA THR A 364 24.09 -15.01 15.19
C THR A 364 23.68 -15.32 13.75
N ALA A 365 23.38 -16.59 13.43
CA ALA A 365 22.97 -16.98 12.09
C ALA A 365 21.70 -16.24 11.63
N TYR A 366 20.64 -16.19 12.45
CA TYR A 366 19.42 -15.44 12.10
C TYR A 366 19.64 -13.93 12.03
N THR A 367 20.53 -13.38 12.87
CA THR A 367 20.91 -11.96 12.78
C THR A 367 21.56 -11.68 11.41
N VAL A 368 22.51 -12.51 10.99
CA VAL A 368 23.16 -12.40 9.68
C VAL A 368 22.15 -12.58 8.55
N ILE A 369 21.24 -13.56 8.63
CA ILE A 369 20.19 -13.78 7.63
C ILE A 369 19.31 -12.54 7.49
N ILE A 370 18.85 -11.94 8.60
CA ILE A 370 18.03 -10.72 8.57
C ILE A 370 18.80 -9.57 7.91
N VAL A 371 20.08 -9.39 8.25
CA VAL A 371 20.92 -8.33 7.66
C VAL A 371 21.10 -8.55 6.16
N LEU A 372 21.43 -9.77 5.73
CA LEU A 372 21.61 -10.10 4.30
C LEU A 372 20.31 -9.93 3.51
N LEU A 373 19.19 -10.37 4.07
CA LEU A 373 17.87 -10.17 3.44
C LEU A 373 17.55 -8.68 3.34
N SER A 374 17.79 -7.92 4.40
CA SER A 374 17.57 -6.47 4.43
C SER A 374 18.43 -5.74 3.40
N LEU A 375 19.68 -6.18 3.22
CA LEU A 375 20.57 -5.67 2.18
C LEU A 375 20.05 -5.99 0.78
N ALA A 376 19.61 -7.22 0.51
CA ALA A 376 19.05 -7.60 -0.79
C ALA A 376 17.77 -6.81 -1.15
N LEU A 377 16.87 -6.64 -0.18
CA LEU A 377 15.66 -5.83 -0.33
C LEU A 377 16.00 -4.35 -0.56
N THR A 378 17.00 -3.84 0.16
CA THR A 378 17.50 -2.47 -0.02
C THR A 378 18.09 -2.26 -1.42
N THR A 379 18.89 -3.20 -1.91
CA THR A 379 19.47 -3.12 -3.27
C THR A 379 18.36 -3.11 -4.33
N THR A 380 17.34 -3.94 -4.19
CA THR A 380 16.18 -3.95 -5.12
C THR A 380 15.42 -2.62 -5.06
N TRP A 381 15.31 -2.03 -3.86
CA TRP A 381 14.70 -0.72 -3.70
C TRP A 381 15.49 0.38 -4.40
N VAL A 382 16.79 0.50 -4.08
CA VAL A 382 17.67 1.57 -4.57
C VAL A 382 17.85 1.51 -6.08
N THR A 383 17.97 0.31 -6.67
CA THR A 383 18.25 0.16 -8.11
C THR A 383 16.99 0.22 -8.97
N ARG A 384 15.80 -0.04 -8.40
CA ARG A 384 14.57 -0.19 -9.20
C ARG A 384 13.35 0.45 -8.54
N LYS A 385 12.88 -0.09 -7.41
CA LYS A 385 11.53 0.22 -6.88
C LYS A 385 11.35 1.65 -6.40
N ALA A 386 12.43 2.29 -5.95
CA ALA A 386 12.37 3.69 -5.55
C ALA A 386 11.96 4.60 -6.71
N TRP A 387 12.35 4.28 -7.95
CA TRP A 387 12.18 5.11 -9.14
C TRP A 387 10.96 4.73 -9.99
N GLU A 388 10.38 3.55 -9.74
CA GLU A 388 9.26 3.02 -10.51
C GLU A 388 7.94 3.69 -10.10
N SER A 389 7.31 4.40 -11.04
CA SER A 389 5.95 4.91 -10.85
C SER A 389 4.95 3.76 -10.69
N GLN A 390 3.94 3.96 -9.85
CA GLN A 390 2.80 3.05 -9.80
C GLN A 390 1.95 3.11 -11.08
N GLU A 391 1.86 4.31 -11.66
CA GLU A 391 1.12 4.61 -12.88
C GLU A 391 1.89 5.70 -13.67
N GLN A 392 2.30 5.41 -14.90
CA GLN A 392 3.13 6.23 -15.80
C GLN A 392 2.36 7.38 -16.48
N TRP A 393 1.57 8.14 -15.71
CA TRP A 393 0.79 9.27 -16.25
C TRP A 393 1.68 10.37 -16.84
N GLY A 394 2.88 10.57 -16.32
CA GLY A 394 3.86 11.48 -16.90
C GLY A 394 4.31 11.07 -18.31
N ASP A 395 4.43 9.77 -18.58
CA ASP A 395 4.78 9.28 -19.93
C ASP A 395 3.60 9.38 -20.88
N VAL A 396 2.37 9.12 -20.41
CA VAL A 396 1.14 9.42 -21.16
C VAL A 396 1.10 10.89 -21.57
N ALA A 397 1.38 11.81 -20.65
CA ALA A 397 1.41 13.24 -20.94
C ALA A 397 2.51 13.64 -21.93
N LYS A 398 3.71 13.03 -21.87
CA LYS A 398 4.76 13.28 -22.88
C LYS A 398 4.32 12.85 -24.28
N ILE A 399 3.65 11.71 -24.40
CA ILE A 399 3.12 11.23 -25.69
C ILE A 399 2.03 12.18 -26.20
N LEU A 400 1.10 12.58 -25.33
CA LEU A 400 0.06 13.56 -25.66
C LEU A 400 0.70 14.87 -26.11
N ALA A 401 1.57 15.49 -25.31
CA ALA A 401 2.23 16.75 -25.66
C ALA A 401 3.00 16.68 -26.99
N ALA A 402 3.58 15.54 -27.34
CA ALA A 402 4.33 15.36 -28.60
C ALA A 402 3.44 15.17 -29.84
N GLN A 403 2.19 14.70 -29.67
CA GLN A 403 1.33 14.29 -30.79
C GLN A 403 0.02 15.08 -30.88
N TRP A 404 -0.38 15.75 -29.79
CA TRP A 404 -1.64 16.45 -29.64
C TRP A 404 -1.73 17.67 -30.55
N ARG A 405 -2.85 17.79 -31.23
CA ARG A 405 -3.25 18.96 -32.00
C ARG A 405 -4.53 19.54 -31.39
N PRO A 406 -4.81 20.85 -31.53
CA PRO A 406 -6.00 21.48 -30.95
C PRO A 406 -7.34 20.84 -31.35
N GLN A 407 -7.36 20.08 -32.44
CA GLN A 407 -8.55 19.44 -33.00
C GLN A 407 -8.68 17.96 -32.61
N ASP A 408 -7.72 17.44 -31.84
CA ASP A 408 -7.70 16.05 -31.42
C ASP A 408 -8.67 15.80 -30.27
N LEU A 409 -9.09 14.54 -30.13
CA LEU A 409 -10.03 14.10 -29.11
C LEU A 409 -9.35 13.11 -28.16
N ALA A 410 -9.53 13.27 -26.85
CA ALA A 410 -9.10 12.33 -25.82
C ALA A 410 -10.31 11.59 -25.24
N ILE A 411 -10.27 10.27 -25.26
CA ILE A 411 -11.27 9.40 -24.65
C ILE A 411 -10.60 8.68 -23.48
N LEU A 412 -11.10 8.93 -22.29
CA LEU A 412 -10.54 8.45 -21.03
C LEU A 412 -11.41 7.33 -20.49
N TYR A 413 -10.85 6.11 -20.44
CA TYR A 413 -11.55 4.92 -19.96
C TYR A 413 -10.77 4.22 -18.83
N PRO A 414 -11.36 4.11 -17.62
CA PRO A 414 -12.64 4.69 -17.20
C PRO A 414 -12.55 6.20 -16.98
N GLY A 415 -13.69 6.91 -17.03
CA GLY A 415 -13.75 8.38 -16.88
C GLY A 415 -12.99 8.96 -15.68
N PHE A 416 -12.92 8.25 -14.54
CA PHE A 416 -12.18 8.72 -13.36
C PHE A 416 -10.66 8.89 -13.57
N VAL A 417 -10.10 8.40 -14.68
CA VAL A 417 -8.68 8.61 -15.02
C VAL A 417 -8.41 9.99 -15.64
N ARG A 418 -9.45 10.77 -15.90
CA ARG A 418 -9.33 12.16 -16.35
C ARG A 418 -8.45 12.98 -15.42
N GLY A 419 -8.66 12.86 -14.12
CA GLY A 419 -7.93 13.60 -13.10
C GLY A 419 -6.40 13.50 -13.24
N PRO A 420 -5.80 12.31 -13.10
CA PRO A 420 -4.35 12.16 -13.25
C PRO A 420 -3.85 12.46 -14.67
N ALA A 421 -4.63 12.22 -15.72
CA ALA A 421 -4.24 12.58 -17.08
C ALA A 421 -4.13 14.11 -17.26
N GLN A 422 -5.14 14.87 -16.81
CA GLN A 422 -5.13 16.34 -16.85
C GLN A 422 -4.11 16.94 -15.89
N TYR A 423 -3.80 16.28 -14.77
CA TYR A 423 -2.75 16.75 -13.86
C TYR A 423 -1.38 16.87 -14.55
N TYR A 424 -1.04 15.91 -15.43
CA TYR A 424 0.23 15.94 -16.17
C TYR A 424 0.15 16.64 -17.53
N PHE A 425 -1.04 16.75 -18.12
CA PHE A 425 -1.26 17.47 -19.36
C PHE A 425 -2.43 18.46 -19.21
N PRO A 426 -2.19 19.61 -18.53
CA PRO A 426 -3.24 20.58 -18.20
C PRO A 426 -3.80 21.32 -19.43
N ASP A 427 -3.03 21.35 -20.53
CA ASP A 427 -3.42 22.01 -21.79
C ASP A 427 -4.50 21.24 -22.56
N MET A 428 -4.90 20.05 -22.09
CA MET A 428 -5.99 19.28 -22.70
C MET A 428 -7.34 20.01 -22.51
N PRO A 429 -7.96 20.51 -23.60
CA PRO A 429 -9.19 21.30 -23.49
C PRO A 429 -10.35 20.42 -22.99
N PRO A 430 -11.17 20.87 -22.01
CA PRO A 430 -12.30 20.10 -21.51
C PRO A 430 -13.31 19.65 -22.58
N GLU A 431 -13.48 20.48 -23.62
CA GLU A 431 -14.29 20.21 -24.79
C GLU A 431 -13.78 19.02 -25.62
N SER A 432 -12.47 18.75 -25.59
CA SER A 432 -11.82 17.64 -26.30
C SER A 432 -11.77 16.34 -25.50
N ILE A 433 -12.39 16.28 -24.30
CA ILE A 433 -12.33 15.11 -23.41
C ILE A 433 -13.67 14.36 -23.37
N VAL A 434 -13.68 13.07 -23.68
CA VAL A 434 -14.80 12.16 -23.42
C VAL A 434 -14.48 11.26 -22.23
N GLU A 435 -15.32 11.29 -21.20
CA GLU A 435 -15.24 10.37 -20.08
C GLU A 435 -16.10 9.13 -20.34
N ALA A 436 -15.46 8.01 -20.66
CA ALA A 436 -16.16 6.74 -20.84
C ALA A 436 -16.33 6.05 -19.48
N THR A 437 -17.54 6.09 -18.91
CA THR A 437 -17.85 5.43 -17.62
C THR A 437 -18.31 3.99 -17.82
N ARG A 438 -17.89 3.07 -16.93
CA ARG A 438 -18.25 1.64 -17.00
C ARG A 438 -19.72 1.33 -16.81
N GLY A 439 -20.37 2.03 -15.87
CA GLY A 439 -21.79 1.83 -15.54
C GLY A 439 -22.75 2.71 -16.35
N GLY A 440 -22.22 3.53 -17.28
CA GLY A 440 -23.07 4.31 -18.17
C GLY A 440 -23.82 3.38 -19.14
N ARG A 441 -25.06 3.73 -19.50
CA ARG A 441 -25.73 2.99 -20.58
C ARG A 441 -24.88 3.15 -21.84
N ARG A 442 -24.62 2.06 -22.58
CA ARG A 442 -23.84 2.08 -23.84
C ARG A 442 -24.26 3.26 -24.73
N GLU A 443 -25.57 3.47 -24.86
CA GLU A 443 -26.15 4.56 -25.64
C GLU A 443 -25.69 5.95 -25.19
N GLN A 444 -25.50 6.19 -23.90
CA GLN A 444 -25.04 7.49 -23.37
C GLN A 444 -23.57 7.73 -23.71
N VAL A 445 -22.71 6.72 -23.55
CA VAL A 445 -21.29 6.82 -23.90
C VAL A 445 -21.14 6.98 -25.42
N ALA A 446 -21.85 6.17 -26.20
CA ALA A 446 -21.88 6.28 -27.65
C ALA A 446 -22.43 7.63 -28.13
N ALA A 447 -23.49 8.15 -27.52
CA ALA A 447 -24.05 9.45 -27.86
C ALA A 447 -23.09 10.60 -27.52
N GLU A 448 -22.35 10.50 -26.42
CA GLU A 448 -21.35 11.50 -26.04
C GLU A 448 -20.16 11.48 -27.01
N ILE A 449 -19.66 10.30 -27.37
CA ILE A 449 -18.61 10.15 -28.39
C ILE A 449 -19.10 10.75 -29.72
N ARG A 450 -20.33 10.43 -30.16
CA ARG A 450 -20.93 11.00 -31.37
C ARG A 450 -20.94 12.51 -31.29
N ARG A 451 -21.57 13.06 -30.25
CA ARG A 451 -21.71 14.51 -30.05
C ARG A 451 -20.37 15.23 -30.11
N LYS A 452 -19.33 14.67 -29.46
CA LYS A 452 -18.00 15.27 -29.43
C LYS A 452 -17.29 15.16 -30.78
N ILE A 453 -17.33 14.01 -31.43
CA ILE A 453 -16.77 13.84 -32.78
C ILE A 453 -17.48 14.76 -33.78
N GLU A 454 -18.80 14.88 -33.68
CA GLU A 454 -19.61 15.77 -34.51
C GLU A 454 -19.31 17.24 -34.31
N ALA A 455 -19.09 17.67 -33.06
CA ALA A 455 -18.64 19.02 -32.74
C ALA A 455 -17.27 19.36 -33.38
N HIS A 456 -16.45 18.35 -33.69
CA HIS A 456 -15.16 18.51 -34.37
C HIS A 456 -15.24 18.30 -35.90
N LYS A 457 -16.42 18.05 -36.48
CA LYS A 457 -16.61 17.85 -37.94
C LYS A 457 -16.20 19.08 -38.77
N THR A 458 -16.23 20.29 -38.21
CA THR A 458 -15.80 21.52 -38.90
C THR A 458 -14.29 21.73 -38.88
N ALA A 459 -13.52 21.00 -38.05
CA ALA A 459 -12.11 21.27 -37.81
C ALA A 459 -11.14 20.29 -38.50
N GLN A 460 -11.57 19.13 -39.02
CA GLN A 460 -10.70 18.01 -39.46
C GLN A 460 -9.96 17.29 -38.30
N LEU A 461 -10.72 16.52 -37.50
CA LEU A 461 -10.18 15.59 -36.49
C LEU A 461 -9.02 14.75 -37.05
N THR A 462 -7.81 14.94 -36.52
CA THR A 462 -6.60 14.21 -36.97
C THR A 462 -6.37 12.96 -36.13
N ASN A 463 -6.37 13.10 -34.80
CA ASN A 463 -6.14 11.99 -33.88
C ASN A 463 -7.29 11.81 -32.89
N VAL A 464 -7.59 10.55 -32.59
CA VAL A 464 -8.38 10.16 -31.43
C VAL A 464 -7.45 9.41 -30.47
N PHE A 465 -7.19 9.98 -29.30
CA PHE A 465 -6.43 9.34 -28.23
C PHE A 465 -7.37 8.54 -27.34
N LEU A 466 -7.31 7.23 -27.40
CA LEU A 466 -8.00 6.34 -26.47
C LEU A 466 -7.06 5.95 -25.34
N ILE A 467 -7.23 6.57 -24.18
CA ILE A 467 -6.41 6.36 -22.99
C ILE A 467 -7.15 5.40 -22.07
N ILE A 468 -6.59 4.20 -21.91
CA ILE A 468 -7.20 3.12 -21.14
C ILE A 468 -6.35 2.80 -19.93
N ARG A 469 -6.96 2.79 -18.76
CA ARG A 469 -6.36 2.21 -17.56
C ARG A 469 -6.93 0.82 -17.31
N GLN A 470 -6.08 -0.20 -17.37
CA GLN A 470 -6.46 -1.55 -16.98
C GLN A 470 -6.52 -1.67 -15.46
N ASP A 471 -7.71 -1.97 -14.92
CA ASP A 471 -7.90 -2.28 -13.50
C ASP A 471 -8.73 -3.56 -13.31
N ILE A 472 -8.99 -3.94 -12.05
CA ILE A 472 -9.64 -5.22 -11.72
C ILE A 472 -11.04 -5.37 -12.33
N PRO A 473 -11.98 -4.41 -12.21
CA PRO A 473 -13.29 -4.57 -12.84
C PRO A 473 -13.23 -4.71 -14.36
N MET A 474 -12.39 -3.94 -15.06
CA MET A 474 -12.26 -4.10 -16.51
C MET A 474 -11.69 -5.47 -16.89
N MET A 475 -10.78 -6.04 -16.09
CA MET A 475 -10.26 -7.38 -16.36
C MET A 475 -11.29 -8.50 -16.15
N ARG A 476 -12.32 -8.25 -15.35
CA ARG A 476 -13.41 -9.21 -15.11
C ARG A 476 -14.46 -9.17 -16.21
N ASP A 477 -14.73 -7.98 -16.74
CA ASP A 477 -15.68 -7.78 -17.81
C ASP A 477 -15.14 -6.79 -18.85
N LEU A 478 -14.77 -7.32 -20.01
CA LEU A 478 -14.32 -6.54 -21.16
C LEU A 478 -15.48 -6.02 -22.02
N THR A 479 -16.73 -6.38 -21.75
CA THR A 479 -17.90 -6.00 -22.56
C THR A 479 -17.98 -4.48 -22.78
N PRO A 480 -17.83 -3.60 -21.75
CA PRO A 480 -17.87 -2.17 -21.96
C PRO A 480 -16.71 -1.65 -22.83
N TYR A 481 -15.53 -2.26 -22.71
CA TYR A 481 -14.40 -1.95 -23.58
C TYR A 481 -14.67 -2.39 -25.04
N ARG A 482 -15.22 -3.59 -25.23
CA ARG A 482 -15.55 -4.10 -26.57
C ARG A 482 -16.56 -3.20 -27.27
N HIS A 483 -17.61 -2.78 -26.54
CA HIS A 483 -18.58 -1.80 -27.04
C HIS A 483 -17.93 -0.46 -27.36
N LEU A 484 -17.06 0.06 -26.49
CA LEU A 484 -16.35 1.31 -26.74
C LEU A 484 -15.52 1.27 -28.04
N ILE A 485 -14.83 0.16 -28.30
CA ILE A 485 -14.04 -0.04 -29.53
C ILE A 485 -14.94 -0.09 -30.77
N VAL A 486 -16.08 -0.78 -30.70
CA VAL A 486 -17.05 -0.86 -31.81
C VAL A 486 -17.66 0.52 -32.09
N ASP A 487 -18.15 1.21 -31.04
CA ASP A 487 -18.75 2.53 -31.17
C ASP A 487 -17.74 3.54 -31.72
N LEU A 488 -16.46 3.43 -31.34
CA LEU A 488 -15.37 4.23 -31.89
C LEU A 488 -15.12 3.95 -33.37
N LYS A 489 -15.09 2.67 -33.78
CA LYS A 489 -14.90 2.29 -35.19
C LYS A 489 -16.01 2.86 -36.07
N GLU A 490 -17.26 2.83 -35.60
CA GLU A 490 -18.42 3.33 -36.35
C GLU A 490 -18.42 4.86 -36.50
N GLN A 491 -17.88 5.59 -35.52
CA GLN A 491 -18.02 7.04 -35.44
C GLN A 491 -16.77 7.81 -35.88
N MET A 492 -15.59 7.18 -35.81
CA MET A 492 -14.33 7.83 -36.14
C MET A 492 -14.24 8.11 -37.65
N PRO A 493 -13.87 9.34 -38.07
CA PRO A 493 -13.61 9.64 -39.48
C PRO A 493 -12.56 8.69 -40.07
N LYS A 494 -12.74 8.25 -41.32
CA LYS A 494 -11.79 7.36 -42.01
C LYS A 494 -10.40 7.98 -42.21
N THR A 495 -10.27 9.30 -42.08
CA THR A 495 -9.01 10.04 -42.18
C THR A 495 -8.30 10.19 -40.83
N ALA A 496 -8.98 9.93 -39.72
CA ALA A 496 -8.42 10.10 -38.39
C ALA A 496 -7.61 8.86 -37.98
N THR A 497 -6.54 9.07 -37.22
CA THR A 497 -5.71 8.00 -36.65
C THR A 497 -6.15 7.73 -35.21
N LEU A 498 -6.30 6.46 -34.84
CA LEU A 498 -6.53 6.07 -33.45
C LEU A 498 -5.19 5.86 -32.75
N GLN A 499 -4.96 6.61 -31.67
CA GLN A 499 -3.84 6.44 -30.76
C GLN A 499 -4.30 5.77 -29.48
N LEU A 500 -4.07 4.47 -29.36
CA LEU A 500 -4.44 3.67 -28.20
C LEU A 500 -3.29 3.66 -27.19
N LEU A 501 -3.53 4.26 -26.03
CA LEU A 501 -2.61 4.32 -24.89
C LEU A 501 -3.14 3.39 -23.79
N LEU A 502 -2.59 2.18 -23.72
CA LEU A 502 -2.95 1.19 -22.72
C LEU A 502 -2.00 1.30 -21.53
N HIS A 503 -2.53 1.87 -20.47
CA HIS A 503 -1.85 1.99 -19.20
C HIS A 503 -2.13 0.75 -18.35
N PHE A 504 -1.11 -0.08 -18.19
CA PHE A 504 -1.13 -1.16 -17.21
C PHE A 504 -0.67 -0.62 -15.88
N ARG A 505 -1.35 -1.01 -14.79
CA ARG A 505 -0.72 -0.87 -13.48
C ARG A 505 0.58 -1.66 -13.53
N SER A 506 1.69 -0.96 -13.30
CA SER A 506 2.92 -1.64 -12.94
C SER A 506 2.62 -2.52 -11.74
N HIS A 507 3.28 -3.68 -11.66
CA HIS A 507 3.17 -4.71 -10.62
C HIS A 507 2.35 -5.96 -10.97
N ASN A 508 3.01 -7.09 -10.71
CA ASN A 508 2.59 -8.50 -10.68
C ASN A 508 1.38 -8.83 -9.75
N ARG A 509 0.47 -7.88 -9.51
CA ARG A 509 -0.70 -8.00 -8.60
C ARG A 509 -1.91 -8.63 -9.28
N ILE A 510 -1.79 -8.95 -10.56
CA ILE A 510 -2.85 -9.50 -11.39
C ILE A 510 -2.71 -11.03 -11.33
N PRO A 511 -3.67 -11.78 -10.76
CA PRO A 511 -3.74 -13.24 -10.88
C PRO A 511 -3.48 -13.68 -12.33
N ARG A 512 -2.77 -14.80 -12.54
CA ARG A 512 -2.34 -15.23 -13.89
C ARG A 512 -3.49 -15.32 -14.89
N GLY A 513 -4.70 -15.67 -14.46
CA GLY A 513 -5.89 -15.73 -15.32
C GLY A 513 -6.33 -14.38 -15.93
N LEU A 514 -5.91 -13.25 -15.35
CA LEU A 514 -6.26 -11.90 -15.81
C LEU A 514 -5.18 -11.28 -16.74
N LEU A 515 -4.09 -12.01 -17.03
CA LEU A 515 -3.11 -11.63 -18.07
C LEU A 515 -3.63 -11.90 -19.48
N ALA A 516 -4.48 -12.93 -19.66
CA ALA A 516 -5.18 -13.22 -20.91
C ALA A 516 -5.94 -11.99 -21.42
N THR A 517 -6.52 -11.22 -20.49
CA THR A 517 -7.21 -9.96 -20.77
C THR A 517 -6.34 -8.95 -21.55
N ARG A 518 -5.02 -8.90 -21.33
CA ARG A 518 -4.15 -7.96 -22.08
C ARG A 518 -4.07 -8.31 -23.55
N GLN A 519 -3.88 -9.60 -23.86
CA GLN A 519 -3.87 -10.08 -25.23
C GLN A 519 -5.25 -9.90 -25.87
N GLU A 520 -6.33 -10.17 -25.14
CA GLU A 520 -7.70 -9.93 -25.64
C GLU A 520 -7.96 -8.46 -25.97
N ILE A 521 -7.51 -7.51 -25.15
CA ILE A 521 -7.64 -6.06 -25.43
C ILE A 521 -6.96 -5.71 -26.75
N LEU A 522 -5.72 -6.18 -26.93
CA LEU A 522 -4.92 -5.93 -28.13
C LEU A 522 -5.51 -6.62 -29.37
N GLN A 523 -5.91 -7.88 -29.25
CA GLN A 523 -6.54 -8.65 -30.32
C GLN A 523 -7.88 -8.05 -30.74
N TRP A 524 -8.70 -7.59 -29.79
CA TRP A 524 -9.99 -6.97 -30.10
C TRP A 524 -9.82 -5.63 -30.81
N ALA A 525 -8.85 -4.80 -30.40
CA ALA A 525 -8.51 -3.57 -31.10
C ALA A 525 -8.03 -3.87 -32.53
N ALA A 526 -7.14 -4.85 -32.70
CA ALA A 526 -6.64 -5.25 -34.01
C ALA A 526 -7.72 -5.86 -34.92
N ALA A 527 -8.67 -6.62 -34.37
CA ALA A 527 -9.80 -7.17 -35.13
C ALA A 527 -10.73 -6.08 -35.66
N ASN A 528 -10.79 -4.92 -34.99
CA ASN A 528 -11.65 -3.81 -35.38
C ASN A 528 -10.97 -2.79 -36.30
N PHE A 529 -9.69 -2.49 -36.06
CA PHE A 529 -8.93 -1.45 -36.77
C PHE A 529 -7.81 -1.97 -37.69
N GLY A 530 -7.63 -3.29 -37.78
CA GLY A 530 -6.50 -3.91 -38.49
C GLY A 530 -5.21 -3.95 -37.65
N PRO A 531 -4.08 -4.42 -38.22
CA PRO A 531 -2.80 -4.40 -37.51
C PRO A 531 -2.36 -2.96 -37.19
N PRO A 532 -1.74 -2.72 -36.03
CA PRO A 532 -1.25 -1.39 -35.68
C PRO A 532 -0.14 -0.95 -36.65
N LEU A 533 -0.18 0.31 -37.08
CA LEU A 533 0.87 0.97 -37.87
C LEU A 533 2.19 1.06 -37.08
N SER A 534 2.10 1.20 -35.76
CA SER A 534 3.24 1.13 -34.85
C SER A 534 2.82 0.63 -33.49
N PHE A 535 3.73 -0.08 -32.83
CA PHE A 535 3.57 -0.54 -31.45
C PHE A 535 4.84 -0.21 -30.66
N THR A 536 4.70 0.62 -29.63
CA THR A 536 5.81 1.05 -28.77
C THR A 536 5.49 0.76 -27.32
N VAL A 537 6.49 0.28 -26.57
CA VAL A 537 6.35 -0.10 -25.16
C VAL A 537 7.24 0.79 -24.29
N TYR A 538 6.62 1.47 -23.33
CA TYR A 538 7.29 2.31 -22.33
C TYR A 538 7.09 1.70 -20.94
N GLY A 539 7.81 0.62 -20.62
CA GLY A 539 7.57 -0.13 -19.38
C GLY A 539 6.18 -0.77 -19.37
N ASP A 540 5.27 -0.28 -18.53
CA ASP A 540 3.89 -0.77 -18.39
C ASP A 540 2.85 0.07 -19.19
N LEU A 541 3.32 0.99 -20.03
CA LEU A 541 2.48 1.76 -20.95
C LEU A 541 2.71 1.28 -22.38
N TYR A 542 1.65 0.82 -23.03
CA TYR A 542 1.69 0.42 -24.43
C TYR A 542 1.03 1.50 -25.29
N TRP A 543 1.73 1.90 -26.34
CA TRP A 543 1.25 2.87 -27.30
C TRP A 543 1.10 2.19 -28.67
N LEU A 544 -0.14 2.12 -29.14
CA LEU A 544 -0.49 1.56 -30.44
C LEU A 544 -1.11 2.64 -31.31
N ARG A 545 -0.70 2.69 -32.58
CA ARG A 545 -1.29 3.60 -33.58
C ARG A 545 -1.99 2.77 -34.64
N TYR A 546 -3.25 3.06 -34.90
CA TYR A 546 -4.03 2.43 -35.97
C TYR A 546 -4.43 3.49 -37.00
N GLY A 547 -4.36 3.13 -38.28
CA GLY A 547 -4.87 3.98 -39.34
C GLY A 547 -6.39 4.11 -39.27
N GLY A 548 -6.95 5.06 -40.03
CA GLY A 548 -8.39 5.11 -40.21
C GLY A 548 -8.91 3.84 -40.87
N THR A 549 -10.19 3.51 -40.66
CA THR A 549 -10.78 2.21 -41.03
C THR A 549 -10.40 1.81 -42.46
N LEU A 550 -9.69 0.69 -42.61
CA LEU A 550 -9.43 0.08 -43.91
C LEU A 550 -10.76 -0.10 -44.66
N PRO A 551 -10.80 0.15 -45.98
CA PRO A 551 -11.94 -0.27 -46.79
C PRO A 551 -12.17 -1.78 -46.56
N THR A 552 -13.38 -2.14 -46.18
CA THR A 552 -13.86 -3.52 -46.37
C THR A 552 -14.08 -3.68 -47.86
N ASP A 553 -13.08 -4.24 -48.55
CA ASP A 553 -13.28 -4.80 -49.89
C ASP A 553 -13.99 -6.16 -49.77
#